data_AF-A0A0D6E1C5-F1
#
_entry.id   AF-A0A0D6E1C5-F1
#
_cell.length_a   1.000
_cell.length_b   1.000
_cell.length_c   1.000
_cell.angle_alpha   90.00
_cell.angle_beta   90.00
_cell.angle_gamma   90.00
#
_symmetry.space_group_name_H-M   'P 1'
#
loop_
_entity.id
_entity.type
_entity.pdbx_description
1 polymer ?
#
loop_
_entity_poly.entity_id
_entity_poly.type
_entity_poly.pdbx_seq_one_letter_code
_entity_poly.pdbx_strand_id
1 'polypeptide(L)'
;MFFCFYKILFFVADLLKIQRKSFYTFLSQGLIQQLEQKKVFFSTHQQVKIILLSKYYQLVEPNYGIYQAILQSKTFGCKLFIPVL
;
A
#
# COMPACT_ATOMS: atom_id res chain seq x y z
N MET A 1 47.75 -3.92 -18.55
CA MET A 1 46.44 -3.77 -19.22
C MET A 1 45.45 -4.82 -18.70
N PHE A 2 45.05 -4.72 -17.43
CA PHE A 2 44.03 -5.59 -16.82
C PHE A 2 43.14 -4.85 -15.80
N PHE A 3 43.52 -3.62 -15.41
CA PHE A 3 42.81 -2.83 -14.41
C PHE A 3 41.61 -2.03 -14.95
N CYS A 4 41.42 -1.93 -16.26
CA CYS A 4 40.27 -1.21 -16.84
C CYS A 4 38.96 -2.03 -16.88
N PHE A 5 39.02 -3.36 -16.65
CA PHE A 5 37.81 -4.21 -16.66
C PHE A 5 37.02 -4.19 -15.34
N TYR A 6 37.62 -3.75 -14.24
CA TYR A 6 36.98 -3.77 -12.92
C TYR A 6 35.99 -2.62 -12.67
N LYS A 7 35.96 -1.60 -13.54
CA LYS A 7 35.37 -0.30 -13.19
C LYS A 7 33.84 -0.18 -13.40
N ILE A 8 33.16 -1.00 -14.22
CA ILE A 8 31.77 -0.69 -14.66
C ILE A 8 30.79 -1.90 -14.71
N LEU A 9 31.23 -3.16 -14.60
CA LEU A 9 30.35 -4.33 -14.85
C LEU A 9 29.38 -4.71 -13.69
N PHE A 10 29.45 -4.03 -12.56
CA PHE A 10 28.41 -4.10 -11.53
C PHE A 10 27.53 -2.86 -11.64
N PHE A 11 26.56 -2.93 -12.55
CA PHE A 11 25.33 -2.17 -12.40
C PHE A 11 24.77 -2.57 -11.03
N VAL A 12 24.97 -1.74 -10.00
CA VAL A 12 24.46 -2.02 -8.67
C VAL A 12 22.95 -2.12 -8.80
N ALA A 13 22.45 -3.36 -8.78
CA ALA A 13 21.03 -3.61 -8.89
C ALA A 13 20.35 -2.90 -7.72
N ASP A 14 19.26 -2.19 -8.00
CA ASP A 14 18.42 -1.60 -6.95
C ASP A 14 17.75 -2.74 -6.18
N LEU A 15 18.42 -3.20 -5.12
CA LEU A 15 18.02 -4.35 -4.32
C LEU A 15 16.66 -4.15 -3.64
N LEU A 16 16.23 -2.89 -3.49
CA LEU A 16 14.95 -2.52 -2.87
C LEU A 16 13.83 -2.35 -3.91
N LYS A 17 14.13 -2.45 -5.21
CA LYS A 17 13.16 -2.27 -6.29
C LYS A 17 11.95 -3.19 -6.13
N ILE A 18 12.18 -4.45 -5.80
CA ILE A 18 11.11 -5.45 -5.66
C ILE A 18 10.17 -5.04 -4.52
N GLN A 19 10.72 -4.62 -3.38
CA GLN A 19 9.94 -4.23 -2.20
C GLN A 19 9.10 -2.98 -2.49
N ARG A 20 9.71 -1.92 -3.05
CA ARG A 20 8.98 -0.68 -3.37
C ARG A 20 7.92 -0.91 -4.44
N LYS A 21 8.25 -1.67 -5.50
CA LYS A 21 7.31 -1.95 -6.60
C LYS A 21 6.16 -2.83 -6.13
N SER A 22 6.43 -3.88 -5.36
CA SER A 22 5.39 -4.77 -4.82
C SER A 22 4.41 -4.01 -3.93
N PHE A 23 4.92 -3.21 -2.99
CA PHE A 23 4.08 -2.42 -2.10
C PHE A 23 3.27 -1.37 -2.87
N TYR A 24 3.89 -0.66 -3.83
CA TYR A 24 3.18 0.28 -4.69
C TYR A 24 2.07 -0.39 -5.51
N THR A 25 2.31 -1.59 -6.07
CA THR A 25 1.28 -2.36 -6.79
C THR A 25 0.15 -2.78 -5.85
N PHE A 26 0.45 -3.20 -4.63
CA PHE A 26 -0.56 -3.51 -3.63
C PHE A 26 -1.47 -2.31 -3.35
N LEU A 27 -0.90 -1.12 -3.12
CA LEU A 27 -1.69 0.08 -2.90
C LEU A 27 -2.49 0.46 -4.16
N SER A 28 -1.83 0.62 -5.30
CA SER A 28 -2.47 1.14 -6.52
C SER A 28 -3.52 0.20 -7.13
N GLN A 29 -3.39 -1.11 -6.96
CA GLN A 29 -4.24 -2.10 -7.64
C GLN A 29 -4.75 -3.19 -6.70
N GLY A 30 -3.87 -3.78 -5.89
CA GLY A 30 -4.22 -4.95 -5.08
C GLY A 30 -5.35 -4.69 -4.08
N LEU A 31 -5.30 -3.55 -3.38
CA LEU A 31 -6.31 -3.19 -2.38
C LEU A 31 -7.69 -2.99 -3.02
N ILE A 32 -7.74 -2.30 -4.18
CA ILE A 32 -8.99 -2.12 -4.94
C ILE A 32 -9.54 -3.47 -5.38
N GLN A 33 -8.71 -4.35 -5.93
CA GLN A 33 -9.12 -5.68 -6.39
C GLN A 33 -9.76 -6.50 -5.26
N GLN A 34 -9.17 -6.47 -4.06
CA GLN A 34 -9.72 -7.21 -2.91
C GLN A 34 -11.03 -6.61 -2.42
N LEU A 35 -11.15 -5.28 -2.35
CA LEU A 35 -12.38 -4.61 -1.93
C LEU A 35 -13.54 -4.86 -2.92
N GLU A 36 -13.25 -4.90 -4.22
CA GLU A 36 -14.26 -5.16 -5.25
C GLU A 36 -14.83 -6.58 -5.19
N GLN A 37 -14.09 -7.57 -4.69
CA GLN A 37 -14.59 -8.95 -4.52
C GLN A 37 -15.79 -9.02 -3.58
N LYS A 38 -15.88 -8.11 -2.60
CA LYS A 38 -16.99 -8.01 -1.64
C LYS A 38 -17.50 -6.58 -1.55
N LYS A 39 -17.83 -5.97 -2.69
CA LYS A 39 -18.25 -4.57 -2.74
C LYS A 39 -19.62 -4.27 -2.13
N VAL A 40 -20.51 -5.27 -1.99
CA VAL A 40 -21.88 -5.07 -1.48
C VAL A 40 -22.07 -5.81 -0.17
N PHE A 41 -22.56 -5.10 0.83
CA PHE A 41 -22.98 -5.66 2.11
C PHE A 41 -24.47 -5.41 2.30
N PHE A 42 -25.15 -6.39 2.89
CA PHE A 42 -26.56 -6.31 3.23
C PHE A 42 -26.72 -6.33 4.74
N SER A 43 -27.61 -5.49 5.27
CA SER A 43 -28.06 -5.59 6.66
C SER A 43 -28.77 -6.93 6.90
N THR A 44 -28.81 -7.40 8.15
CA THR A 44 -29.43 -8.67 8.57
C THR A 44 -30.88 -8.81 8.12
N HIS A 45 -31.61 -7.69 7.99
CA HIS A 45 -33.00 -7.67 7.48
C HIS A 45 -33.12 -7.17 6.03
N GLN A 46 -32.01 -7.05 5.29
CA GLN A 46 -31.94 -6.59 3.90
C GLN A 46 -32.53 -5.19 3.61
N GLN A 47 -32.85 -4.41 4.65
CA GLN A 47 -33.41 -3.07 4.51
C GLN A 47 -32.37 -2.01 4.10
N VAL A 48 -31.09 -2.29 4.36
CA VAL A 48 -29.98 -1.38 4.03
C VAL A 48 -28.98 -2.15 3.18
N LYS A 49 -28.62 -1.54 2.04
CA LYS A 49 -27.59 -1.99 1.13
C LYS A 49 -26.44 -1.00 1.22
N ILE A 50 -25.25 -1.50 1.52
CA ILE A 50 -24.02 -0.71 1.55
C ILE A 50 -23.18 -1.12 0.35
N ILE A 51 -22.78 -0.16 -0.46
CA ILE A 51 -21.95 -0.37 -1.65
C ILE A 51 -20.62 0.36 -1.44
N LEU A 52 -19.52 -0.39 -1.42
CA LEU A 52 -18.18 0.17 -1.37
C LEU A 52 -17.81 0.82 -2.71
N LEU A 53 -17.34 2.06 -2.65
CA LEU A 53 -16.74 2.76 -3.78
C LEU A 53 -15.21 2.56 -3.77
N SER A 54 -14.78 1.31 -3.91
CA SER A 54 -13.40 0.86 -3.68
C SER A 54 -12.34 1.65 -4.44
N LYS A 55 -12.65 2.09 -5.67
CA LYS A 55 -11.73 2.89 -6.50
C LYS A 55 -11.41 4.28 -5.93
N TYR A 56 -12.22 4.77 -5.02
CA TYR A 56 -12.09 6.10 -4.41
C TYR A 56 -11.58 6.02 -2.97
N TYR A 57 -10.95 4.91 -2.59
CA TYR A 57 -10.33 4.81 -1.28
C TYR A 57 -9.21 5.84 -1.12
N GLN A 58 -9.00 6.30 0.11
CA GLN A 58 -7.96 7.26 0.46
C GLN A 58 -7.10 6.74 1.61
N LEU A 59 -5.80 6.98 1.55
CA LEU A 59 -4.87 6.77 2.66
C LEU A 59 -4.51 8.12 3.22
N VAL A 60 -4.79 8.32 4.51
CA VAL A 60 -4.34 9.51 5.23
C VAL A 60 -2.91 9.29 5.68
N GLU A 61 -2.10 10.34 5.66
CA GLU A 61 -0.72 10.26 6.13
C GLU A 61 -0.63 9.67 7.55
N PRO A 62 0.43 8.90 7.86
CA PRO A 62 0.64 8.36 9.19
C PRO A 62 0.66 9.45 10.26
N ASN A 63 0.00 9.19 11.40
CA ASN A 63 -0.05 10.14 12.52
C ASN A 63 1.34 10.43 13.12
N TYR A 64 2.29 9.51 12.95
CA TYR A 64 3.64 9.61 13.50
C TYR A 64 4.64 9.47 12.37
N GLY A 65 5.70 10.29 12.40
CA GLY A 65 6.87 10.05 11.56
C GLY A 65 7.59 8.75 11.95
N ILE A 66 8.46 8.24 11.06
CA ILE A 66 9.16 6.96 11.24
C ILE A 66 9.89 6.91 12.60
N TYR A 67 10.67 7.94 12.93
CA TYR A 67 11.43 8.01 14.19
C TYR A 67 10.52 8.06 15.42
N GLN A 68 9.41 8.80 15.35
CA GLN A 68 8.46 8.88 16.45
C GLN A 68 7.79 7.52 16.69
N ALA A 69 7.42 6.81 15.62
CA ALA A 69 6.86 5.47 15.72
C ALA A 69 7.83 4.50 16.39
N ILE A 70 9.12 4.55 16.03
CA ILE A 70 10.16 3.73 16.67
C ILE A 70 10.31 4.08 18.16
N LEU A 71 10.50 5.36 18.49
CA LEU A 71 10.72 5.82 19.87
C LEU A 71 9.53 5.49 20.79
N GLN A 72 8.32 5.60 20.26
CA GLN A 72 7.09 5.32 21.03
C GLN A 72 6.66 3.85 20.95
N SER A 73 7.44 2.99 20.28
CA SER A 73 7.08 1.59 20.04
C SER A 73 5.68 1.44 19.44
N LYS A 74 5.34 2.32 18.49
CA LYS A 74 4.08 2.32 17.73
C LYS A 74 4.33 1.80 16.32
N THR A 75 3.30 1.20 15.74
CA THR A 75 3.31 0.81 14.32
C THR A 75 3.23 2.05 13.44
N PHE A 76 4.16 2.19 12.48
CA PHE A 76 4.07 3.21 11.43
C PHE A 76 3.00 2.81 10.42
N GLY A 77 1.81 3.41 10.53
CA GLY A 77 0.64 3.05 9.73
C GLY A 77 -0.23 4.25 9.40
N CYS A 78 -1.01 4.12 8.33
CA CYS A 78 -1.98 5.10 7.84
C CYS A 78 -3.43 4.66 8.12
N LYS A 79 -4.36 5.61 8.06
CA LYS A 79 -5.79 5.32 8.07
C LYS A 79 -6.29 5.11 6.64
N LEU A 80 -7.09 4.07 6.44
CA LEU A 80 -7.78 3.76 5.19
C LEU A 80 -9.23 4.27 5.26
N PHE A 81 -9.62 5.14 4.34
CA PHE A 81 -10.99 5.60 4.17
C PHE A 81 -11.57 5.06 2.87
N ILE A 82 -12.80 4.54 2.92
CA ILE A 82 -13.52 4.01 1.75
C ILE A 82 -14.91 4.64 1.75
N PRO A 83 -15.26 5.42 0.71
CA PRO A 83 -16.62 5.95 0.57
C PRO A 83 -17.64 4.83 0.34
N VAL A 84 -18.85 5.01 0.86
CA VAL A 84 -19.95 4.04 0.74
C VAL A 84 -21.25 4.72 0.29
N LEU A 85 -22.10 3.96 -0.41
CA LEU A 85 -23.46 4.34 -0.81
C LEU A 85 -24.49 3.39 -0.21
#